data_AF-A0A7C5AR54-F1
#
_entry.id   AF-A0A7C5AR54-F1
#
_cell.length_a   1.000
_cell.length_b   1.000
_cell.length_c   1.000
_cell.angle_alpha   90.00
_cell.angle_beta   90.00
_cell.angle_gamma   90.00
#
_symmetry.space_group_name_H-M   'P 1'
#
loop_
_entity.id
_entity.type
_entity.pdbx_description
1 polymer ?
#
loop_
_entity_poly.entity_id
_entity_poly.type
_entity_poly.pdbx_seq_one_letter_code
_entity_poly.pdbx_strand_id
1 'polypeptide(L)'
;MASLSLVCRLFHISAGYYCVRYSYILCLSCFPNHLPRSAEYAKVGKKEASNMDLQAGGLVVQVSGAAEAAGIRPGDRVLEANGHPLRDVIDWAFYADGNAVTVRVARGEGVFVVRLRRPAGSGWGISFAEPLFDGVRRCQNRCLFCFLDQLPRGWRPSIYLRDDDYRLSFLFGNFVTLTNLQEQDWDRLAEQRLSPLYVSVHATEPALRERLLGRAGIPDIRQQLERLARLGITVHAQVVLCPGINDGEHLERTIADLARLCPPVASVALVPVGLTRFREPATTSGERLRLYTPEEARDLCTWTRRLQRTFRSNLGRVFLHLADEFYLLAGRPVPGAASYDGFPQVENGVGLVRRLLGDWARVRRRLPSRLTRRVRVTLVSGTLIGPLIQRVAVELQDRVEGLDIQHLPLENRTFGPTVTVSGLLTGETFLESLPGSAWGEILFLPRAAFDPEAKETLDGVTVEELVRRLGRPVVLVERWSQVLRTLQQFMAGQAPGDLGTGPSDGAKRGGLACSGGGG
;
A
#
# COMPACT_ATOMS: atom_id res chain seq x y z
N MET A 1 -21.81 -20.43 -6.06
CA MET A 1 -21.33 -20.00 -4.71
C MET A 1 -19.94 -20.55 -4.32
N ALA A 2 -19.24 -21.34 -5.16
CA ALA A 2 -17.88 -21.82 -4.89
C ALA A 2 -16.75 -21.11 -5.69
N SER A 3 -17.05 -20.24 -6.66
CA SER A 3 -16.03 -19.63 -7.54
C SER A 3 -15.33 -18.36 -7.01
N LEU A 4 -15.87 -17.64 -6.02
CA LEU A 4 -15.18 -16.44 -5.49
C LEU A 4 -14.08 -16.75 -4.46
N SER A 5 -14.07 -17.94 -3.86
CA SER A 5 -13.10 -18.34 -2.83
C SER A 5 -11.67 -18.56 -3.37
N LEU A 6 -11.53 -18.74 -4.69
CA LEU A 6 -10.24 -19.00 -5.35
C LEU A 6 -9.54 -17.71 -5.80
N VAL A 7 -10.29 -16.67 -6.16
CA VAL A 7 -9.75 -15.36 -6.57
C VAL A 7 -9.00 -14.68 -5.41
N CYS A 8 -9.50 -14.84 -4.17
CA CYS A 8 -8.82 -14.31 -2.98
C CYS A 8 -7.54 -15.06 -2.56
N ARG A 9 -7.28 -16.29 -3.06
CA ARG A 9 -6.11 -17.09 -2.66
C ARG A 9 -4.95 -17.06 -3.67
N LEU A 10 -5.19 -16.63 -4.90
CA LEU A 10 -4.15 -16.55 -5.93
C LEU A 10 -3.44 -15.19 -5.98
N PHE A 11 -3.93 -14.20 -5.24
CA PHE A 11 -3.32 -12.88 -5.10
C PHE A 11 -3.01 -12.56 -3.64
N HIS A 12 -2.10 -13.34 -3.02
CA HIS A 12 -1.27 -12.77 -1.95
C HIS A 12 -0.18 -11.89 -2.58
N ILE A 13 -0.63 -10.80 -3.20
CA ILE A 13 0.20 -9.64 -3.50
C ILE A 13 0.30 -8.90 -2.18
N SER A 14 1.51 -8.76 -1.66
CA SER A 14 1.78 -7.87 -0.53
C SER A 14 1.29 -6.48 -0.91
N ALA A 15 0.31 -5.95 -0.16
CA ALA A 15 -0.10 -4.56 -0.29
C ALA A 15 1.15 -3.67 -0.21
N GLY A 16 1.33 -2.86 -1.24
CA GLY A 16 2.60 -2.26 -1.60
C GLY A 16 2.54 -1.84 -3.06
N TYR A 17 1.76 -0.78 -3.31
CA TYR A 17 1.93 0.25 -4.35
C TYR A 17 2.76 -0.14 -5.61
N TYR A 18 2.22 0.03 -6.81
CA TYR A 18 2.99 -0.16 -8.05
C TYR A 18 2.85 1.03 -9.00
N CYS A 19 3.98 1.50 -9.52
CA CYS A 19 4.08 2.21 -10.78
C CYS A 19 5.38 1.78 -11.46
N VAL A 20 5.27 0.96 -12.51
CA VAL A 20 6.37 0.25 -13.18
C VAL A 20 6.94 1.10 -14.32
N ARG A 21 8.26 1.28 -14.39
CA ARG A 21 9.00 1.36 -15.68
C ARG A 21 10.51 1.04 -15.55
N TYR A 22 11.00 0.36 -16.59
CA TYR A 22 12.25 -0.40 -16.73
C TYR A 22 13.50 0.42 -17.13
N SER A 23 14.69 -0.16 -16.92
CA SER A 23 15.79 -0.16 -17.90
C SER A 23 16.73 -1.37 -17.74
N TYR A 24 17.21 -1.87 -18.88
CA TYR A 24 17.86 -3.16 -19.18
C TYR A 24 19.40 -3.10 -19.13
N ILE A 25 20.08 -4.26 -18.97
CA ILE A 25 21.26 -4.67 -19.78
C ILE A 25 21.22 -6.18 -20.07
N LEU A 26 21.51 -6.52 -21.34
CA LEU A 26 21.56 -7.83 -21.99
C LEU A 26 22.71 -8.74 -21.51
N CYS A 27 22.50 -10.06 -21.62
CA CYS A 27 23.49 -10.94 -22.25
C CYS A 27 22.78 -12.10 -22.99
N LEU A 28 22.98 -12.15 -24.31
CA LEU A 28 22.53 -13.18 -25.25
C LEU A 28 23.50 -14.36 -25.23
N SER A 29 23.00 -15.60 -25.18
CA SER A 29 23.50 -16.70 -26.01
C SER A 29 22.71 -18.00 -25.83
N CYS A 30 22.41 -18.63 -26.97
CA CYS A 30 22.07 -20.05 -27.19
C CYS A 30 20.59 -20.48 -27.11
N PHE A 31 19.94 -20.43 -28.28
CA PHE A 31 18.90 -21.38 -28.70
C PHE A 31 19.50 -22.80 -28.88
N PRO A 32 18.69 -23.88 -28.76
CA PRO A 32 18.13 -24.46 -29.97
C PRO A 32 16.62 -24.77 -29.91
N ASN A 33 16.05 -24.75 -31.12
CA ASN A 33 14.69 -25.08 -31.52
C ASN A 33 14.12 -26.37 -30.91
N HIS A 34 12.83 -26.36 -30.53
CA HIS A 34 11.81 -27.33 -30.96
C HIS A 34 10.40 -26.82 -30.59
N LEU A 35 9.65 -26.36 -31.60
CA LEU A 35 8.22 -26.04 -31.54
C LEU A 35 7.39 -27.30 -31.86
N PRO A 36 6.36 -27.65 -31.07
CA PRO A 36 5.21 -28.37 -31.59
C PRO A 36 4.15 -27.39 -32.12
N ARG A 37 3.73 -27.63 -33.37
CA ARG A 37 2.61 -26.98 -34.05
C ARG A 37 1.28 -27.47 -33.48
N SER A 38 0.46 -26.56 -32.95
CA SER A 38 -0.98 -26.41 -33.29
C SER A 38 -1.63 -25.36 -32.39
N ALA A 39 -1.49 -24.08 -32.74
CA ALA A 39 -2.45 -23.06 -32.37
C ALA A 39 -3.18 -22.68 -33.65
N GLU A 40 -4.50 -22.94 -33.73
CA GLU A 40 -5.32 -22.44 -34.83
C GLU A 40 -5.44 -20.92 -34.68
N TYR A 41 -4.81 -20.19 -35.59
CA TYR A 41 -4.89 -18.74 -35.68
C TYR A 41 -6.05 -18.37 -36.59
N ALA A 42 -7.15 -17.89 -36.02
CA ALA A 42 -8.17 -17.20 -36.80
C ALA A 42 -7.77 -15.73 -36.93
N LYS A 43 -7.40 -15.30 -38.14
CA LYS A 43 -7.21 -13.88 -38.47
C LYS A 43 -8.59 -13.24 -38.66
N VAL A 44 -8.87 -12.19 -37.88
CA VAL A 44 -10.07 -11.37 -38.06
C VAL A 44 -9.86 -10.43 -39.27
N GLY A 45 -10.86 -10.26 -40.12
CA GLY A 45 -10.76 -9.49 -41.36
C GLY A 45 -10.55 -7.98 -41.11
N LYS A 46 -9.83 -7.31 -42.03
CA LYS A 46 -9.46 -5.88 -41.97
C LYS A 46 -10.63 -4.90 -41.72
N LYS A 47 -11.89 -5.29 -41.96
CA LYS A 47 -13.08 -4.44 -41.75
C LYS A 47 -13.54 -4.35 -40.29
N GLU A 48 -13.21 -5.31 -39.43
CA GLU A 48 -13.55 -5.24 -37.98
C GLU A 48 -12.47 -4.49 -37.17
N ALA A 49 -11.25 -4.38 -37.71
CA ALA A 49 -10.16 -3.63 -37.09
C ALA A 49 -10.33 -2.10 -37.17
N SER A 50 -11.17 -1.59 -38.08
CA SER A 50 -11.24 -0.15 -38.40
C SER A 50 -12.03 0.72 -37.41
N ASN A 51 -12.71 0.12 -36.41
CA ASN A 51 -13.51 0.85 -35.42
C ASN A 51 -13.08 0.57 -33.98
N MET A 52 -11.87 0.02 -33.80
CA MET A 52 -11.42 -0.55 -32.54
C MET A 52 -10.23 0.22 -32.02
N ASP A 53 -10.31 0.69 -30.79
CA ASP A 53 -9.16 1.30 -30.13
C ASP A 53 -8.12 0.21 -29.82
N LEU A 54 -7.10 0.12 -30.67
CA LEU A 54 -5.97 -0.81 -30.51
C LEU A 54 -5.10 -0.47 -29.29
N GLN A 55 -5.35 0.68 -28.64
CA GLN A 55 -4.72 1.03 -27.35
C GLN A 55 -5.52 0.57 -26.13
N ALA A 56 -6.78 0.13 -26.30
CA ALA A 56 -7.55 -0.46 -25.23
C ALA A 56 -6.92 -1.77 -24.74
N GLY A 57 -7.24 -2.20 -23.53
CA GLY A 57 -6.78 -3.47 -22.98
C GLY A 57 -5.34 -3.48 -22.45
N GLY A 58 -4.96 -4.61 -21.85
CA GLY A 58 -3.75 -4.72 -21.05
C GLY A 58 -2.51 -4.98 -21.88
N LEU A 59 -1.52 -4.09 -21.77
CA LEU A 59 -0.18 -4.29 -22.34
C LEU A 59 0.57 -5.38 -21.56
N VAL A 60 0.96 -6.45 -22.25
CA VAL A 60 1.70 -7.57 -21.68
C VAL A 60 3.18 -7.22 -21.57
N VAL A 61 3.76 -7.35 -20.37
CA VAL A 61 5.19 -7.09 -20.12
C VAL A 61 5.98 -8.35 -19.85
N GLN A 62 5.34 -9.39 -19.33
CA GLN A 62 5.97 -10.69 -19.11
C GLN A 62 4.99 -11.79 -19.48
N VAL A 63 5.54 -12.85 -20.06
CA VAL A 63 4.81 -14.08 -20.41
C VAL A 63 5.55 -15.29 -19.89
N SER A 64 4.81 -16.33 -19.55
CA SER A 64 5.31 -17.66 -19.23
C SER A 64 4.19 -18.69 -19.40
N GLY A 65 4.54 -19.98 -19.41
CA GLY A 65 3.56 -21.07 -19.28
C GLY A 65 2.49 -21.06 -20.38
N ALA A 66 1.21 -21.04 -19.98
CA ALA A 66 0.08 -21.17 -20.91
C ALA A 66 0.00 -20.05 -21.95
N ALA A 67 0.28 -18.80 -21.56
CA ALA A 67 0.28 -17.67 -22.48
C ALA A 67 1.41 -17.75 -23.52
N GLU A 68 2.60 -18.12 -23.08
CA GLU A 68 3.77 -18.30 -23.96
C GLU A 68 3.54 -19.46 -24.93
N ALA A 69 3.04 -20.60 -24.44
CA ALA A 69 2.69 -21.76 -25.27
C ALA A 69 1.60 -21.44 -26.31
N ALA A 70 0.67 -20.53 -25.98
CA ALA A 70 -0.35 -20.04 -26.89
C ALA A 70 0.15 -18.94 -27.86
N GLY A 71 1.41 -18.52 -27.73
CA GLY A 71 2.07 -17.58 -28.63
C GLY A 71 1.86 -16.10 -28.30
N ILE A 72 1.41 -15.77 -27.08
CA ILE A 72 1.42 -14.39 -26.55
C ILE A 72 2.87 -13.98 -26.26
N ARG A 73 3.19 -12.72 -26.53
CA ARG A 73 4.53 -12.15 -26.36
C ARG A 73 4.48 -10.86 -25.56
N PRO A 74 5.57 -10.47 -24.87
CA PRO A 74 5.71 -9.12 -24.35
C PRO A 74 5.54 -8.10 -25.47
N GLY A 75 4.82 -7.01 -25.20
CA GLY A 75 4.43 -6.00 -26.18
C GLY A 75 3.05 -6.23 -26.82
N ASP A 76 2.46 -7.42 -26.67
CA ASP A 76 1.08 -7.66 -27.08
C ASP A 76 0.09 -6.91 -26.16
N ARG A 77 -1.09 -6.55 -26.69
CA ARG A 77 -2.21 -6.04 -25.88
C ARG A 77 -3.36 -7.03 -25.87
N VAL A 78 -3.79 -7.44 -24.68
CA VAL A 78 -5.00 -8.28 -24.52
C VAL A 78 -6.21 -7.36 -24.41
N LEU A 79 -7.04 -7.37 -25.45
CA LEU A 79 -8.21 -6.48 -25.59
C LEU A 79 -9.45 -7.05 -24.90
N GLU A 80 -9.68 -8.35 -25.05
CA GLU A 80 -10.86 -9.05 -24.53
C GLU A 80 -10.50 -10.41 -23.95
N ALA A 81 -11.30 -10.86 -22.98
CA ALA A 81 -11.36 -12.25 -22.53
C ALA A 81 -12.81 -12.75 -22.63
N ASN A 82 -13.00 -13.88 -23.31
CA ASN A 82 -14.30 -14.51 -23.56
C ASN A 82 -15.36 -13.54 -24.14
N GLY A 83 -14.94 -12.62 -25.01
CA GLY A 83 -15.81 -11.63 -25.65
C GLY A 83 -16.10 -10.39 -24.79
N HIS A 84 -15.53 -10.28 -23.59
CA HIS A 84 -15.66 -9.11 -22.73
C HIS A 84 -14.43 -8.20 -22.83
N PRO A 85 -14.60 -6.89 -23.11
CA PRO A 85 -13.52 -5.91 -23.07
C PRO A 85 -12.84 -5.84 -21.71
N LEU A 86 -11.52 -5.77 -21.72
CA LEU A 86 -10.72 -5.65 -20.50
C LEU A 86 -10.42 -4.18 -20.22
N ARG A 87 -10.91 -3.67 -19.08
CA ARG A 87 -10.58 -2.34 -18.57
C ARG A 87 -9.41 -2.36 -17.60
N ASP A 88 -9.15 -3.51 -16.99
CA ASP A 88 -8.17 -3.67 -15.93
C ASP A 88 -7.88 -5.16 -15.65
N VAL A 89 -6.96 -5.41 -14.72
CA VAL A 89 -6.60 -6.76 -14.26
C VAL A 89 -7.72 -7.49 -13.52
N ILE A 90 -8.74 -6.78 -13.03
CA ILE A 90 -9.90 -7.38 -12.37
C ILE A 90 -10.78 -8.05 -13.42
N ASP A 91 -11.06 -7.36 -14.53
CA ASP A 91 -11.77 -7.94 -15.67
C ASP A 91 -11.04 -9.17 -16.21
N TRP A 92 -9.71 -9.10 -16.31
CA TRP A 92 -8.90 -10.26 -16.69
C TRP A 92 -9.11 -11.43 -15.72
N ALA A 93 -8.96 -11.19 -14.42
CA ALA A 93 -9.12 -12.23 -13.40
C ALA A 93 -10.54 -12.83 -13.40
N PHE A 94 -11.56 -12.01 -13.66
CA PHE A 94 -12.96 -12.41 -13.65
C PHE A 94 -13.36 -13.18 -14.91
N TYR A 95 -13.14 -12.60 -16.10
CA TYR A 95 -13.57 -13.20 -17.36
C TYR A 95 -12.65 -14.33 -17.85
N ALA A 96 -11.40 -14.38 -17.38
CA ALA A 96 -10.48 -15.48 -17.62
C ALA A 96 -10.47 -16.52 -16.48
N ASP A 97 -11.47 -16.56 -15.60
CA ASP A 97 -11.59 -17.63 -14.61
C ASP A 97 -11.83 -18.99 -15.29
N GLY A 98 -11.35 -20.07 -14.67
CA GLY A 98 -11.41 -21.43 -15.21
C GLY A 98 -10.15 -21.89 -15.94
N ASN A 99 -10.29 -22.95 -16.74
CA ASN A 99 -9.17 -23.69 -17.34
C ASN A 99 -8.92 -23.37 -18.82
N ALA A 100 -9.82 -22.63 -19.46
CA ALA A 100 -9.66 -22.17 -20.84
C ALA A 100 -10.25 -20.76 -20.99
N VAL A 101 -9.57 -19.91 -21.73
CA VAL A 101 -10.04 -18.56 -22.07
C VAL A 101 -9.74 -18.26 -23.53
N THR A 102 -10.70 -17.67 -24.23
CA THR A 102 -10.49 -17.13 -25.58
C THR A 102 -10.17 -15.66 -25.44
N VAL A 103 -9.00 -15.24 -25.91
CA VAL A 103 -8.55 -13.85 -25.79
C VAL A 103 -8.37 -13.23 -27.17
N ARG A 104 -8.73 -11.95 -27.26
CA ARG A 104 -8.48 -11.15 -28.46
C ARG A 104 -7.25 -10.29 -28.21
N VAL A 105 -6.23 -10.45 -29.05
CA VAL A 105 -4.90 -9.87 -28.87
C VAL A 105 -4.57 -8.94 -30.02
N ALA A 106 -4.08 -7.75 -29.72
CA ALA A 106 -3.47 -6.84 -30.68
C ALA A 106 -1.94 -6.95 -30.63
N ARG A 107 -1.33 -7.08 -31.82
CA ARG A 107 0.12 -7.04 -32.04
C ARG A 107 0.41 -6.18 -33.26
N GLY A 108 1.00 -5.01 -33.05
CA GLY A 108 1.10 -3.98 -34.10
C GLY A 108 -0.30 -3.56 -34.56
N GLU A 109 -0.52 -3.53 -35.87
CA GLU A 109 -1.85 -3.23 -36.46
C GLU A 109 -2.77 -4.45 -36.58
N GLY A 110 -2.27 -5.64 -36.26
CA GLY A 110 -3.02 -6.88 -36.40
C GLY A 110 -3.78 -7.27 -35.13
N VAL A 111 -5.03 -7.71 -35.29
CA VAL A 111 -5.82 -8.36 -34.23
C VAL A 111 -6.06 -9.82 -34.57
N PHE A 112 -5.84 -10.68 -33.59
CA PHE A 112 -6.05 -12.11 -33.71
C PHE A 112 -6.65 -12.68 -32.43
N VAL A 113 -7.30 -13.83 -32.55
CA VAL A 113 -7.90 -14.54 -31.42
C VAL A 113 -7.02 -15.73 -31.07
N VAL A 114 -6.75 -15.90 -29.78
CA VAL A 114 -5.96 -17.01 -29.23
C VAL A 114 -6.78 -17.70 -28.16
N ARG A 115 -6.75 -19.03 -28.13
CA ARG A 115 -7.34 -19.80 -27.05
C ARG A 115 -6.24 -20.31 -26.12
N LEU A 116 -6.27 -19.88 -24.87
CA LEU A 116 -5.36 -20.36 -23.83
C LEU A 116 -6.00 -21.52 -23.10
N ARG A 117 -5.17 -22.47 -22.67
CA ARG A 117 -5.56 -23.59 -21.81
C ARG A 117 -4.53 -23.77 -20.72
N ARG A 118 -4.99 -24.06 -19.51
CA ARG A 118 -4.12 -24.26 -18.34
C ARG A 118 -4.66 -25.37 -17.43
N PRO A 119 -3.80 -26.10 -16.71
CA PRO A 119 -4.24 -26.96 -15.62
C PRO A 119 -4.96 -26.17 -14.53
N ALA A 120 -5.89 -26.82 -13.82
CA ALA A 120 -6.58 -26.23 -12.69
C ALA A 120 -5.57 -25.76 -11.62
N GLY A 121 -5.76 -24.54 -11.11
CA GLY A 121 -4.90 -23.93 -10.09
C GLY A 121 -3.58 -23.35 -10.60
N SER A 122 -3.25 -23.47 -11.89
CA SER A 122 -2.08 -22.82 -12.47
C SER A 122 -2.38 -21.37 -12.92
N GLY A 123 -1.36 -20.52 -12.98
CA GLY A 123 -1.49 -19.16 -13.51
C GLY A 123 -1.58 -19.16 -15.05
N TRP A 124 -2.16 -18.10 -15.62
CA TRP A 124 -2.13 -17.89 -17.07
C TRP A 124 -0.72 -17.56 -17.59
N GLY A 125 0.15 -17.08 -16.70
CA GLY A 125 1.51 -16.64 -17.04
C GLY A 125 1.52 -15.35 -17.86
N ILE A 126 0.64 -14.41 -17.54
CA ILE A 126 0.62 -13.05 -18.13
C ILE A 126 0.79 -12.05 -17.00
N SER A 127 1.68 -11.09 -17.19
CA SER A 127 1.78 -9.89 -16.36
C SER A 127 1.55 -8.66 -17.23
N PHE A 128 0.68 -7.76 -16.75
CA PHE A 128 0.36 -6.52 -17.43
C PHE A 128 1.22 -5.36 -16.91
N ALA A 129 1.44 -4.35 -17.77
CA ALA A 129 2.22 -3.17 -17.44
C ALA A 129 1.60 -2.34 -16.30
N GLU A 130 0.27 -2.21 -16.32
CA GLU A 130 -0.50 -1.41 -15.39
C GLU A 130 -1.71 -2.21 -14.89
N PRO A 131 -2.19 -1.98 -13.67
CA PRO A 131 -3.39 -2.65 -13.17
C PRO A 131 -4.66 -2.17 -13.87
N LEU A 132 -4.70 -0.90 -14.30
CA LEU A 132 -5.83 -0.30 -15.01
C LEU A 132 -5.39 0.03 -16.43
N PHE A 133 -6.18 -0.40 -17.42
CA PHE A 133 -5.83 -0.28 -18.84
C PHE A 133 -6.43 0.99 -19.47
N ASP A 134 -7.44 1.56 -18.83
CA ASP A 134 -8.11 2.81 -19.21
C ASP A 134 -7.66 4.01 -18.34
N GLY A 135 -6.65 3.82 -17.50
CA GLY A 135 -6.11 4.82 -16.59
C GLY A 135 -6.88 4.99 -15.28
N VAL A 136 -6.30 5.80 -14.40
CA VAL A 136 -6.84 6.04 -13.04
C VAL A 136 -7.92 7.12 -13.08
N ARG A 137 -9.06 6.87 -12.43
CA ARG A 137 -10.09 7.89 -12.22
C ARG A 137 -9.61 8.96 -11.25
N ARG A 138 -9.73 10.21 -11.68
CA ARG A 138 -9.25 11.36 -10.91
C ARG A 138 -10.29 11.86 -9.91
N CYS A 139 -9.82 12.16 -8.71
CA CYS A 139 -10.62 12.81 -7.66
C CYS A 139 -10.98 14.24 -8.08
N GLN A 140 -12.24 14.61 -7.89
CA GLN A 140 -12.75 15.97 -8.15
C GLN A 140 -13.01 16.77 -6.87
N ASN A 141 -12.76 16.16 -5.70
CA ASN A 141 -12.96 16.81 -4.41
C ASN A 141 -11.84 17.84 -4.13
N ARG A 142 -12.18 18.83 -3.32
CA ARG A 142 -11.29 19.90 -2.86
C ARG A 142 -11.25 19.89 -1.34
N CYS A 143 -10.91 18.73 -0.79
CA CYS A 143 -11.01 18.48 0.65
C CYS A 143 -10.21 19.51 1.44
N LEU A 144 -10.77 19.98 2.55
CA LEU A 144 -10.12 20.95 3.44
C LEU A 144 -8.73 20.49 3.90
N PHE A 145 -8.58 19.17 4.05
CA PHE A 145 -7.40 18.46 4.55
C PHE A 145 -6.61 17.75 3.44
N CYS A 146 -6.86 18.03 2.15
CA CYS A 146 -6.19 17.32 1.07
C CYS A 146 -4.67 17.47 1.17
N PHE A 147 -3.94 16.37 1.37
CA PHE A 147 -2.48 16.42 1.47
C PHE A 147 -1.82 16.76 0.13
N LEU A 148 -2.40 16.30 -0.98
CA LEU A 148 -1.89 16.55 -2.34
C LEU A 148 -1.92 18.05 -2.72
N ASP A 149 -2.87 18.82 -2.17
CA ASP A 149 -2.98 20.27 -2.40
C ASP A 149 -1.92 21.06 -1.62
N GLN A 150 -1.25 20.39 -0.67
CA GLN A 150 -0.21 20.96 0.20
C GLN A 150 1.20 20.46 -0.18
N LEU A 151 1.36 19.87 -1.37
CA LEU A 151 2.66 19.46 -1.88
C LEU A 151 3.40 20.65 -2.50
N PRO A 152 4.75 20.70 -2.39
CA PRO A 152 5.53 21.66 -3.15
C PRO A 152 5.34 21.44 -4.65
N ARG A 153 5.61 22.44 -5.48
CA ARG A 153 5.60 22.33 -6.94
C ARG A 153 6.92 21.73 -7.45
N GLY A 154 6.89 21.15 -8.65
CA GLY A 154 8.09 20.73 -9.37
C GLY A 154 8.54 19.29 -9.14
N TRP A 155 7.78 18.49 -8.39
CA TRP A 155 8.04 17.04 -8.26
C TRP A 155 7.49 16.25 -9.44
N ARG A 156 7.73 14.94 -9.44
CA ARG A 156 7.26 14.04 -10.50
C ARG A 156 5.72 14.08 -10.61
N PRO A 157 5.15 14.09 -11.83
CA PRO A 157 3.70 14.20 -12.03
C PRO A 157 2.86 13.15 -11.30
N SER A 158 3.40 11.93 -11.13
CA SER A 158 2.66 10.82 -10.52
C SER A 158 2.27 11.08 -9.05
N ILE A 159 3.02 11.90 -8.32
CA ILE A 159 2.68 12.25 -6.92
C ILE A 159 1.44 13.15 -6.86
N TYR A 160 1.22 14.01 -7.86
CA TYR A 160 0.07 14.91 -7.88
C TYR A 160 -1.21 14.25 -8.42
N LEU A 161 -1.14 12.96 -8.79
CA LEU A 161 -2.31 12.23 -9.22
C LEU A 161 -3.24 12.02 -8.02
N ARG A 162 -4.39 12.70 -8.04
CA ARG A 162 -5.45 12.47 -7.07
C ARG A 162 -6.30 11.31 -7.57
N ASP A 163 -6.20 10.14 -6.95
CA ASP A 163 -7.06 9.01 -7.25
C ASP A 163 -8.35 9.05 -6.41
N ASP A 164 -9.42 8.54 -6.99
CA ASP A 164 -10.68 8.23 -6.32
C ASP A 164 -11.33 7.05 -7.06
N ASP A 165 -10.55 5.98 -7.27
CA ASP A 165 -10.91 4.85 -8.11
C ASP A 165 -11.19 3.59 -7.27
N TYR A 166 -12.43 3.11 -7.27
CA TYR A 166 -12.82 1.94 -6.46
C TYR A 166 -12.06 0.67 -6.84
N ARG A 167 -11.50 0.60 -8.06
CA ARG A 167 -10.70 -0.54 -8.50
C ARG A 167 -9.37 -0.58 -7.75
N LEU A 168 -8.73 0.57 -7.56
CA LEU A 168 -7.53 0.67 -6.73
C LEU A 168 -7.84 0.45 -5.25
N SER A 169 -9.05 0.81 -4.82
CA SER A 169 -9.55 0.47 -3.48
C SER A 169 -9.59 -1.04 -3.25
N PHE A 170 -10.15 -1.79 -4.20
CA PHE A 170 -10.19 -3.25 -4.14
C PHE A 170 -8.79 -3.90 -4.28
N LEU A 171 -7.97 -3.42 -5.21
CA LEU A 171 -6.67 -4.02 -5.52
C LEU A 171 -5.60 -3.73 -4.48
N PHE A 172 -5.56 -2.50 -3.95
CA PHE A 172 -4.44 -1.99 -3.16
C PHE A 172 -4.85 -1.38 -1.83
N GLY A 173 -6.15 -1.27 -1.54
CA GLY A 173 -6.63 -0.66 -0.31
C GLY A 173 -6.67 0.86 -0.32
N ASN A 174 -6.60 1.50 -1.50
CA ASN A 174 -6.71 2.95 -1.62
C ASN A 174 -8.09 3.43 -1.13
N PHE A 175 -8.10 4.54 -0.42
CA PHE A 175 -9.33 5.10 0.13
C PHE A 175 -10.10 5.92 -0.90
N VAL A 176 -11.35 5.54 -1.15
CA VAL A 176 -12.23 6.23 -2.08
C VAL A 176 -13.37 6.93 -1.37
N THR A 177 -13.75 8.09 -1.88
CA THR A 177 -14.86 8.90 -1.34
C THR A 177 -16.22 8.46 -1.86
N LEU A 178 -16.26 7.63 -2.92
CA LEU A 178 -17.47 7.21 -3.62
C LEU A 178 -18.24 8.36 -4.32
N THR A 179 -17.70 9.57 -4.34
CA THR A 179 -18.38 10.77 -4.89
C THR A 179 -18.44 10.81 -6.41
N ASN A 180 -17.73 9.91 -7.09
CA ASN A 180 -17.61 9.85 -8.55
C ASN A 180 -18.12 8.52 -9.15
N LEU A 181 -18.81 7.68 -8.36
CA LEU A 181 -19.41 6.45 -8.87
C LEU A 181 -20.64 6.75 -9.73
N GLN A 182 -20.70 6.10 -10.90
CA GLN A 182 -21.83 6.11 -11.81
C GLN A 182 -22.62 4.80 -11.70
N GLU A 183 -23.83 4.72 -12.27
CA GLU A 183 -24.66 3.50 -12.20
C GLU A 183 -23.97 2.27 -12.79
N GLN A 184 -23.26 2.42 -13.91
CA GLN A 184 -22.44 1.34 -14.49
C GLN A 184 -21.36 0.80 -13.54
N ASP A 185 -20.85 1.63 -12.62
CA ASP A 185 -19.88 1.20 -11.62
C ASP A 185 -20.56 0.39 -10.54
N TRP A 186 -21.77 0.79 -10.13
CA TRP A 186 -22.57 0.03 -9.19
C TRP A 186 -22.99 -1.33 -9.76
N ASP A 187 -23.34 -1.40 -11.04
CA ASP A 187 -23.64 -2.65 -11.72
C ASP A 187 -22.42 -3.58 -11.74
N ARG A 188 -21.23 -3.03 -12.03
CA ARG A 188 -19.99 -3.79 -11.99
C ARG A 188 -19.64 -4.27 -10.58
N LEU A 189 -19.78 -3.41 -9.56
CA LEU A 189 -19.60 -3.79 -8.16
C LEU A 189 -20.55 -4.94 -7.77
N ALA A 190 -21.78 -4.94 -8.29
CA ALA A 190 -22.74 -6.02 -8.06
C ALA A 190 -22.37 -7.32 -8.79
N GLU A 191 -21.95 -7.23 -10.06
CA GLU A 191 -21.55 -8.37 -10.90
C GLU A 191 -20.30 -9.06 -10.34
N GLN A 192 -19.25 -8.28 -10.08
CA GLN A 192 -17.93 -8.79 -9.72
C GLN A 192 -17.72 -8.91 -8.20
N ARG A 193 -18.65 -8.39 -7.38
CA ARG A 193 -18.60 -8.42 -5.90
C ARG A 193 -17.26 -7.95 -5.33
N LEU A 194 -16.77 -6.81 -5.83
CA LEU A 194 -15.44 -6.29 -5.46
C LEU A 194 -15.39 -5.92 -3.98
N SER A 195 -14.77 -6.78 -3.19
CA SER A 195 -14.73 -6.66 -1.73
C SER A 195 -13.38 -7.15 -1.18
N PRO A 196 -12.80 -6.45 -0.18
CA PRO A 196 -13.31 -5.26 0.49
C PRO A 196 -13.10 -3.97 -0.32
N LEU A 197 -13.82 -2.90 0.07
CA LEU A 197 -13.53 -1.53 -0.34
C LEU A 197 -13.12 -0.68 0.87
N TYR A 198 -12.23 0.27 0.63
CA TYR A 198 -11.69 1.18 1.62
C TYR A 198 -12.28 2.57 1.37
N VAL A 199 -13.08 3.07 2.31
CA VAL A 199 -13.97 4.22 2.07
C VAL A 199 -13.66 5.39 3.00
N SER A 200 -13.40 6.53 2.40
CA SER A 200 -13.19 7.81 3.06
C SER A 200 -14.51 8.49 3.39
N VAL A 201 -14.97 8.32 4.64
CA VAL A 201 -16.29 8.79 5.11
C VAL A 201 -16.21 10.24 5.61
N HIS A 202 -15.27 10.51 6.52
CA HIS A 202 -15.01 11.79 7.20
C HIS A 202 -16.14 12.38 8.07
N ALA A 203 -17.39 12.31 7.62
CA ALA A 203 -18.59 12.65 8.38
C ALA A 203 -19.82 11.98 7.74
N THR A 204 -20.86 11.68 8.52
CA THR A 204 -22.14 11.16 7.99
C THR A 204 -23.19 12.24 7.77
N GLU A 205 -23.04 13.42 8.35
CA GLU A 205 -23.91 14.55 8.07
C GLU A 205 -23.64 15.11 6.67
N PRO A 206 -24.67 15.23 5.79
CA PRO A 206 -24.47 15.66 4.41
C PRO A 206 -23.75 17.01 4.27
N ALA A 207 -24.22 18.06 4.97
CA ALA A 207 -23.63 19.39 4.89
C ALA A 207 -22.19 19.45 5.43
N LEU A 208 -21.90 18.71 6.51
CA LEU A 208 -20.54 18.64 7.06
C LEU A 208 -19.61 17.90 6.10
N ARG A 209 -20.08 16.81 5.49
CA ARG A 209 -19.31 16.04 4.52
C ARG A 209 -19.01 16.85 3.25
N GLU A 210 -19.99 17.59 2.72
CA GLU A 210 -19.80 18.52 1.60
C GLU A 210 -18.76 19.59 1.92
N ARG A 211 -18.85 20.19 3.12
CA ARG A 211 -17.86 21.15 3.62
C ARG A 211 -16.46 20.53 3.70
N LEU A 212 -16.32 19.34 4.29
CA LEU A 212 -15.06 18.62 4.43
C LEU A 212 -14.43 18.26 3.07
N LEU A 213 -15.23 17.84 2.10
CA LEU A 213 -14.78 17.46 0.75
C LEU A 213 -14.67 18.66 -0.21
N GLY A 214 -15.11 19.85 0.20
CA GLY A 214 -15.08 21.06 -0.62
C GLY A 214 -15.90 20.92 -1.91
N ARG A 215 -17.00 20.15 -1.87
CA ARG A 215 -17.84 19.85 -3.03
C ARG A 215 -19.30 19.74 -2.60
N ALA A 216 -20.16 20.52 -3.24
CA ALA A 216 -21.61 20.47 -3.05
C ALA A 216 -22.28 19.43 -3.96
N GLY A 217 -23.47 18.97 -3.57
CA GLY A 217 -24.28 18.04 -4.35
C GLY A 217 -23.69 16.63 -4.41
N ILE A 218 -22.90 16.23 -3.41
CA ILE A 218 -22.36 14.86 -3.35
C ILE A 218 -23.43 13.89 -2.82
N PRO A 219 -23.41 12.62 -3.23
CA PRO A 219 -24.34 11.62 -2.68
C PRO A 219 -24.19 11.42 -1.15
N ASP A 220 -25.30 11.09 -0.49
CA ASP A 220 -25.29 10.74 0.95
C ASP A 220 -24.51 9.42 1.14
N ILE A 221 -23.42 9.51 1.90
CA ILE A 221 -22.52 8.39 2.16
C ILE A 221 -23.23 7.22 2.84
N ARG A 222 -24.23 7.48 3.69
CA ARG A 222 -24.96 6.42 4.39
C ARG A 222 -25.73 5.56 3.40
N GLN A 223 -26.40 6.19 2.43
CA GLN A 223 -27.11 5.47 1.37
C GLN A 223 -26.15 4.67 0.48
N GLN A 224 -24.97 5.21 0.19
CA GLN A 224 -23.94 4.50 -0.57
C GLN A 224 -23.39 3.28 0.20
N LEU A 225 -23.13 3.43 1.50
CA LEU A 225 -22.67 2.32 2.36
C LEU A 225 -23.76 1.25 2.52
N GLU A 226 -25.03 1.63 2.64
CA GLU A 226 -26.16 0.70 2.62
C GLU A 226 -26.27 -0.03 1.27
N ARG A 227 -26.02 0.65 0.15
CA ARG A 227 -25.98 0.02 -1.18
C ARG A 227 -24.85 -1.01 -1.25
N LEU A 228 -23.64 -0.66 -0.80
CA LEU A 228 -22.52 -1.61 -0.70
C LEU A 228 -22.85 -2.82 0.20
N ALA A 229 -23.52 -2.58 1.33
CA ALA A 229 -23.98 -3.62 2.23
C ALA A 229 -24.96 -4.59 1.57
N ARG A 230 -25.96 -4.07 0.82
CA ARG A 230 -26.88 -4.90 0.03
C ARG A 230 -26.16 -5.70 -1.06
N LEU A 231 -25.03 -5.19 -1.55
CA LEU A 231 -24.17 -5.90 -2.49
C LEU A 231 -23.23 -6.93 -1.82
N GLY A 232 -23.28 -7.09 -0.50
CA GLY A 232 -22.38 -7.99 0.23
C GLY A 232 -20.92 -7.53 0.21
N ILE A 233 -20.66 -6.25 -0.07
CA ILE A 233 -19.33 -5.67 -0.10
C ILE A 233 -18.95 -5.22 1.31
N THR A 234 -17.88 -5.82 1.84
CA THR A 234 -17.24 -5.37 3.09
C THR A 234 -16.55 -4.03 2.89
N VAL A 235 -16.70 -3.13 3.85
CA VAL A 235 -16.12 -1.78 3.88
C VAL A 235 -15.19 -1.59 5.07
N HIS A 236 -14.00 -1.08 4.81
CA HIS A 236 -13.10 -0.51 5.80
C HIS A 236 -13.15 1.02 5.70
N ALA A 237 -13.76 1.69 6.68
CA ALA A 237 -13.95 3.13 6.66
C ALA A 237 -12.76 3.90 7.25
N GLN A 238 -12.53 5.11 6.78
CA GLN A 238 -11.58 6.08 7.35
C GLN A 238 -12.29 7.40 7.65
N VAL A 239 -11.89 8.02 8.75
CA VAL A 239 -12.23 9.39 9.12
C VAL A 239 -10.92 10.14 9.43
N VAL A 240 -10.57 11.07 8.54
CA VAL A 240 -9.57 12.11 8.84
C VAL A 240 -10.20 13.13 9.80
N LEU A 241 -9.63 13.26 10.99
CA LEU A 241 -10.11 14.17 12.02
C LEU A 241 -9.45 15.55 11.91
N CYS A 242 -10.30 16.56 11.81
CA CYS A 242 -9.97 17.98 11.81
C CYS A 242 -10.52 18.59 13.12
N PRO A 243 -9.64 18.97 14.07
CA PRO A 243 -10.06 19.51 15.36
C PRO A 243 -11.03 20.69 15.24
N GLY A 244 -12.15 20.62 15.96
CA GLY A 244 -13.21 21.63 15.96
C GLY A 244 -14.11 21.65 14.71
N ILE A 245 -14.00 20.65 13.83
CA ILE A 245 -14.82 20.57 12.59
C ILE A 245 -15.65 19.28 12.58
N ASN A 246 -15.01 18.12 12.64
CA ASN A 246 -15.68 16.80 12.57
C ASN A 246 -15.30 15.89 13.76
N ASP A 247 -14.97 16.50 14.89
CA ASP A 247 -14.74 15.85 16.17
C ASP A 247 -15.93 16.07 17.13
N GLY A 248 -15.79 15.66 18.40
CA GLY A 248 -16.85 15.79 19.40
C GLY A 248 -18.14 15.08 18.98
N GLU A 249 -19.26 15.80 19.06
CA GLU A 249 -20.59 15.27 18.75
C GLU A 249 -20.72 14.76 17.29
N HIS A 250 -20.05 15.42 16.34
CA HIS A 250 -20.03 15.01 14.93
C HIS A 250 -19.34 13.66 14.74
N LEU A 251 -18.23 13.45 15.47
CA LEU A 251 -17.54 12.16 15.45
C LEU A 251 -18.37 11.08 16.13
N GLU A 252 -19.01 11.37 17.26
CA GLU A 252 -19.89 10.42 17.95
C GLU A 252 -21.03 9.96 17.04
N ARG A 253 -21.67 10.90 16.34
CA ARG A 253 -22.70 10.60 15.34
C ARG A 253 -22.15 9.76 14.18
N THR A 254 -21.02 10.14 13.61
CA THR A 254 -20.37 9.42 12.51
C THR A 254 -20.07 7.97 12.90
N ILE A 255 -19.49 7.74 14.08
CA ILE A 255 -19.19 6.40 14.57
C ILE A 255 -20.45 5.59 14.86
N ALA A 256 -21.49 6.21 15.43
CA ALA A 256 -22.76 5.53 15.68
C ALA A 256 -23.45 5.10 14.38
N ASP A 257 -23.49 5.98 13.38
CA ASP A 257 -24.07 5.67 12.06
C ASP A 257 -23.32 4.55 11.36
N LEU A 258 -21.98 4.56 11.39
CA LEU A 258 -21.16 3.48 10.81
C LEU A 258 -21.33 2.16 11.57
N ALA A 259 -21.43 2.18 12.89
CA ALA A 259 -21.60 0.98 13.71
C ALA A 259 -22.93 0.27 13.43
N ARG A 260 -23.99 1.00 13.06
CA ARG A 260 -25.29 0.42 12.66
C ARG A 260 -25.20 -0.42 11.37
N LEU A 261 -24.19 -0.15 10.54
CA LEU A 261 -23.94 -0.88 9.30
C LEU A 261 -22.95 -2.04 9.48
N CYS A 262 -22.61 -2.43 10.71
CA CYS A 262 -21.84 -3.64 10.99
C CYS A 262 -22.73 -4.90 10.78
N PRO A 263 -22.24 -6.01 10.17
CA PRO A 263 -20.86 -6.25 9.73
C PRO A 263 -20.41 -5.70 8.38
N PRO A 264 -21.27 -5.24 7.42
CA PRO A 264 -20.80 -4.67 6.17
C PRO A 264 -19.72 -3.60 6.32
N VAL A 265 -19.90 -2.62 7.21
CA VAL A 265 -18.78 -1.79 7.68
C VAL A 265 -18.04 -2.61 8.73
N ALA A 266 -16.86 -3.13 8.37
CA ALA A 266 -16.13 -4.07 9.20
C ALA A 266 -15.19 -3.38 10.20
N SER A 267 -14.66 -2.20 9.84
CA SER A 267 -13.77 -1.42 10.71
C SER A 267 -13.77 0.06 10.34
N VAL A 268 -13.47 0.93 11.29
CA VAL A 268 -13.28 2.37 11.12
C VAL A 268 -11.91 2.78 11.65
N ALA A 269 -11.12 3.49 10.85
CA ALA A 269 -9.87 4.11 11.27
C ALA A 269 -10.05 5.62 11.47
N LEU A 270 -9.58 6.13 12.61
CA LEU A 270 -9.46 7.57 12.87
C LEU A 270 -8.00 7.97 12.69
N VAL A 271 -7.76 8.93 11.80
CA VAL A 271 -6.42 9.44 11.50
C VAL A 271 -6.41 10.96 11.71
N PRO A 272 -5.32 11.56 12.23
CA PRO A 272 -5.25 13.01 12.37
C PRO A 272 -5.06 13.68 11.01
N VAL A 273 -5.50 14.93 10.89
CA VAL A 273 -5.15 15.77 9.74
C VAL A 273 -3.64 16.05 9.70
N GLY A 274 -3.01 15.87 8.54
CA GLY A 274 -1.63 16.27 8.27
C GLY A 274 -1.57 17.65 7.60
N LEU A 275 -0.72 18.54 8.12
CA LEU A 275 -0.53 19.89 7.60
C LEU A 275 0.95 20.14 7.26
N THR A 276 1.23 20.56 6.03
CA THR A 276 2.59 20.92 5.59
C THR A 276 2.79 22.44 5.65
N ARG A 277 4.05 22.89 5.61
CA ARG A 277 4.43 24.30 5.50
C ARG A 277 4.01 24.97 4.18
N PHE A 278 3.67 24.18 3.16
CA PHE A 278 3.20 24.69 1.86
C PHE A 278 1.69 24.91 1.82
N ARG A 279 0.96 24.59 2.89
CA ARG A 279 -0.46 24.87 2.96
C ARG A 279 -0.70 26.38 2.98
N GLU A 280 -1.28 26.90 1.91
CA GLU A 280 -1.82 28.26 1.90
C GLU A 280 -3.17 28.26 2.62
N PRO A 281 -3.39 29.09 3.67
CA PRO A 281 -4.67 29.17 4.37
C PRO A 281 -5.86 29.58 3.47
N ALA A 282 -5.58 30.15 2.30
CA ALA A 282 -6.54 30.88 1.47
C ALA A 282 -7.14 30.10 0.29
N THR A 283 -6.60 28.95 -0.12
CA THR A 283 -6.90 28.40 -1.45
C THR A 283 -8.11 27.47 -1.53
N THR A 284 -8.79 27.15 -0.42
CA THR A 284 -9.90 26.17 -0.49
C THR A 284 -11.14 26.46 0.37
N SER A 285 -11.06 27.29 1.42
CA SER A 285 -12.26 27.67 2.20
C SER A 285 -12.11 28.89 3.13
N GLY A 286 -10.90 29.46 3.26
CA GLY A 286 -10.61 30.47 4.29
C GLY A 286 -10.55 29.90 5.72
N GLU A 287 -10.82 28.61 5.92
CA GLU A 287 -10.80 27.98 7.24
C GLU A 287 -9.38 27.57 7.66
N ARG A 288 -8.99 28.02 8.86
CA ARG A 288 -7.73 27.64 9.48
C ARG A 288 -7.86 26.25 10.12
N LEU A 289 -7.30 25.25 9.45
CA LEU A 289 -7.04 23.95 10.07
C LEU A 289 -5.90 24.06 11.07
N ARG A 290 -5.98 23.25 12.12
CA ARG A 290 -4.93 23.05 13.12
C ARG A 290 -4.72 21.56 13.36
N LEU A 291 -3.58 21.22 13.94
CA LEU A 291 -3.28 19.87 14.40
C LEU A 291 -3.92 19.61 15.77
N TYR A 292 -4.04 18.32 16.09
CA TYR A 292 -4.35 17.86 17.44
C TYR A 292 -3.21 18.20 18.40
N THR A 293 -3.55 18.58 19.63
CA THR A 293 -2.57 18.70 20.72
C THR A 293 -2.32 17.35 21.39
N PRO A 294 -1.21 17.18 22.13
CA PRO A 294 -0.98 16.00 22.97
C PRO A 294 -2.12 15.73 23.96
N GLU A 295 -2.72 16.78 24.53
CA GLU A 295 -3.84 16.70 25.46
C GLU A 295 -5.09 16.12 24.77
N GLU A 296 -5.48 16.69 23.63
CA GLU A 296 -6.63 16.22 22.86
C GLU A 296 -6.43 14.78 22.36
N ALA A 297 -5.21 14.41 21.97
CA ALA A 297 -4.88 13.04 21.60
C ALA A 297 -5.01 12.06 22.78
N ARG A 298 -4.67 12.47 24.01
CA ARG A 298 -4.89 11.65 25.23
C ARG A 298 -6.38 11.45 25.51
N ASP A 299 -7.18 12.50 25.32
CA ASP A 299 -8.62 12.44 25.52
C ASP A 299 -9.27 11.53 24.48
N LEU A 300 -8.89 11.68 23.20
CA LEU A 300 -9.34 10.80 22.12
C LEU A 300 -8.95 9.34 22.39
N CYS A 301 -7.71 9.07 22.81
CA CYS A 301 -7.28 7.72 23.21
C CYS A 301 -8.15 7.12 24.32
N THR A 302 -8.58 7.94 25.27
CA THR A 302 -9.42 7.52 26.40
C THR A 302 -10.85 7.24 25.95
N TRP A 303 -11.43 8.15 25.16
CA TRP A 303 -12.75 8.01 24.57
C TRP A 303 -12.85 6.79 23.65
N THR A 304 -11.87 6.59 22.74
CA THR A 304 -11.84 5.44 21.85
C THR A 304 -11.73 4.13 22.62
N ARG A 305 -10.88 4.06 23.66
CA ARG A 305 -10.75 2.84 24.47
C ARG A 305 -12.06 2.45 25.15
N ARG A 306 -12.89 3.41 25.55
CA ARG A 306 -14.24 3.14 26.09
C ARG A 306 -15.12 2.49 25.01
N LEU A 307 -15.19 3.08 23.83
CA LEU A 307 -15.99 2.56 22.71
C LEU A 307 -15.51 1.20 22.22
N GLN A 308 -14.19 0.99 22.13
CA GLN A 308 -13.61 -0.31 21.74
C GLN A 308 -14.07 -1.45 22.66
N ARG A 309 -14.24 -1.20 23.97
CA ARG A 309 -14.79 -2.20 24.90
C ARG A 309 -16.26 -2.47 24.62
N THR A 310 -17.05 -1.41 24.38
CA THR A 310 -18.46 -1.53 24.02
C THR A 310 -18.65 -2.32 22.73
N PHE A 311 -17.88 -2.02 21.67
CA PHE A 311 -17.94 -2.74 20.40
C PHE A 311 -17.45 -4.18 20.54
N ARG A 312 -16.41 -4.44 21.34
CA ARG A 312 -15.96 -5.81 21.65
C ARG A 312 -17.09 -6.64 22.25
N SER A 313 -17.83 -6.07 23.19
CA SER A 313 -18.97 -6.73 23.85
C SER A 313 -20.15 -6.93 22.91
N ASN A 314 -20.51 -5.91 22.11
CA ASN A 314 -21.76 -5.89 21.35
C ASN A 314 -21.62 -6.46 19.93
N LEU A 315 -20.45 -6.29 19.30
CA LEU A 315 -20.19 -6.64 17.90
C LEU A 315 -19.15 -7.78 17.76
N GLY A 316 -18.57 -8.25 18.88
CA GLY A 316 -17.53 -9.27 18.89
C GLY A 316 -16.19 -8.82 18.29
N ARG A 317 -15.99 -7.51 18.10
CA ARG A 317 -14.79 -6.92 17.44
C ARG A 317 -14.50 -5.53 17.99
N VAL A 318 -13.28 -5.03 17.81
CA VAL A 318 -12.89 -3.68 18.24
C VAL A 318 -13.61 -2.59 17.44
N PHE A 319 -13.84 -2.85 16.15
CA PHE A 319 -14.51 -1.98 15.17
C PHE A 319 -13.83 -0.62 14.92
N LEU A 320 -13.48 0.13 15.98
CA LEU A 320 -12.90 1.47 15.91
C LEU A 320 -11.40 1.43 16.25
N HIS A 321 -10.56 1.96 15.35
CA HIS A 321 -9.11 1.98 15.50
C HIS A 321 -8.57 3.40 15.38
N LEU A 322 -7.60 3.76 16.22
CA LEU A 322 -6.82 4.98 16.06
C LEU A 322 -5.55 4.68 15.25
N ALA A 323 -5.15 5.61 14.39
CA ALA A 323 -3.80 5.66 13.86
C ALA A 323 -2.79 5.66 15.01
N ASP A 324 -1.64 5.02 14.78
CA ASP A 324 -0.60 4.94 15.80
C ASP A 324 -0.07 6.33 16.20
N GLU A 325 -0.20 7.32 15.32
CA GLU A 325 0.14 8.72 15.57
C GLU A 325 -0.57 9.29 16.80
N PHE A 326 -1.86 9.00 17.02
CA PHE A 326 -2.56 9.47 18.21
C PHE A 326 -1.95 8.92 19.50
N TYR A 327 -1.52 7.66 19.51
CA TYR A 327 -0.88 7.08 20.69
C TYR A 327 0.50 7.68 20.94
N LEU A 328 1.30 7.89 19.87
CA LEU A 328 2.62 8.49 19.97
C LEU A 328 2.54 9.96 20.43
N LEU A 329 1.64 10.75 19.84
CA LEU A 329 1.36 12.14 20.22
C LEU A 329 0.87 12.25 21.66
N ALA A 330 0.01 11.33 22.10
CA ALA A 330 -0.49 11.25 23.47
C ALA A 330 0.56 10.78 24.49
N GLY A 331 1.74 10.32 24.05
CA GLY A 331 2.75 9.68 24.92
C GLY A 331 2.26 8.36 25.53
N ARG A 332 1.33 7.66 24.86
CA ARG A 332 0.71 6.42 25.35
C ARG A 332 1.22 5.19 24.60
N PRO A 333 1.29 4.02 25.26
CA PRO A 333 1.60 2.78 24.57
C PRO A 333 0.49 2.38 23.60
N VAL A 334 0.87 1.91 22.42
CA VAL A 334 -0.08 1.33 21.46
C VAL A 334 -0.73 0.04 22.00
N PRO A 335 -1.99 -0.26 21.65
CA PRO A 335 -2.70 -1.47 22.05
C PRO A 335 -1.94 -2.77 21.72
N GLY A 336 -2.28 -3.88 22.37
CA GLY A 336 -1.75 -5.21 22.03
C GLY A 336 -2.19 -5.68 20.65
N ALA A 337 -1.48 -6.65 20.05
CA ALA A 337 -1.77 -7.15 18.69
C ALA A 337 -3.22 -7.66 18.54
N ALA A 338 -3.77 -8.27 19.59
CA ALA A 338 -5.15 -8.76 19.58
C ALA A 338 -6.19 -7.64 19.36
N SER A 339 -5.88 -6.37 19.68
CA SER A 339 -6.81 -5.23 19.53
C SER A 339 -6.91 -4.70 18.10
N TYR A 340 -6.18 -5.26 17.15
CA TYR A 340 -6.16 -4.81 15.75
C TYR A 340 -6.98 -5.69 14.81
N ASP A 341 -7.62 -6.75 15.30
CA ASP A 341 -8.52 -7.63 14.54
C ASP A 341 -7.97 -8.06 13.15
N GLY A 342 -6.69 -8.43 13.10
CA GLY A 342 -6.02 -8.83 11.85
C GLY A 342 -5.39 -7.69 11.05
N PHE A 343 -5.35 -6.47 11.60
CA PHE A 343 -4.76 -5.28 10.99
C PHE A 343 -5.39 -4.89 9.64
N PRO A 344 -6.72 -4.71 9.55
CA PRO A 344 -7.37 -4.34 8.28
C PRO A 344 -7.01 -2.93 7.80
N GLN A 345 -6.41 -2.09 8.66
CA GLN A 345 -6.25 -0.64 8.46
C GLN A 345 -4.77 -0.20 8.44
N VAL A 346 -3.84 -1.10 8.08
CA VAL A 346 -2.40 -0.79 8.07
C VAL A 346 -2.08 0.43 7.21
N GLU A 347 -2.73 0.55 6.05
CA GLU A 347 -2.55 1.67 5.12
C GLU A 347 -2.92 3.04 5.72
N ASN A 348 -3.71 3.05 6.80
CA ASN A 348 -4.07 4.24 7.58
C ASN A 348 -3.11 4.54 8.74
N GLY A 349 -1.94 3.91 8.77
CA GLY A 349 -1.01 4.05 9.89
C GLY A 349 -1.51 3.38 11.17
N VAL A 350 -2.44 2.43 11.08
CA VAL A 350 -2.97 1.69 12.23
C VAL A 350 -2.16 0.42 12.46
N GLY A 351 -1.46 0.34 13.58
CA GLY A 351 -0.76 -0.87 14.03
C GLY A 351 0.66 -1.07 13.49
N LEU A 352 1.22 -0.09 12.77
CA LEU A 352 2.62 -0.10 12.32
C LEU A 352 3.60 -0.24 13.50
N VAL A 353 3.42 0.54 14.55
CA VAL A 353 4.21 0.50 15.80
C VAL A 353 4.05 -0.84 16.49
N ARG A 354 2.83 -1.39 16.55
CA ARG A 354 2.60 -2.71 17.14
C ARG A 354 3.31 -3.81 16.34
N ARG A 355 3.28 -3.75 15.00
CA ARG A 355 4.02 -4.70 14.15
C ARG A 355 5.53 -4.60 14.39
N LEU A 356 6.07 -3.39 14.49
CA LEU A 356 7.49 -3.15 14.80
C LEU A 356 7.89 -3.70 16.17
N LEU A 357 7.07 -3.46 17.21
CA LEU A 357 7.29 -3.99 18.56
C LEU A 357 7.16 -5.53 18.62
N GLY A 358 6.21 -6.09 17.86
CA GLY A 358 6.06 -7.54 17.72
C GLY A 358 7.28 -8.18 17.06
N ASP A 359 7.84 -7.50 16.04
CA ASP A 359 9.10 -7.92 15.43
C ASP A 359 10.26 -7.88 16.43
N TRP A 360 10.42 -6.76 17.15
CA TRP A 360 11.44 -6.62 18.20
C TRP A 360 11.34 -7.72 19.26
N ALA A 361 10.13 -8.02 19.74
CA ALA A 361 9.91 -9.04 20.76
C ALA A 361 10.38 -10.44 20.33
N ARG A 362 10.35 -10.74 19.02
CA ARG A 362 10.90 -11.99 18.45
C ARG A 362 12.42 -11.91 18.30
N VAL A 363 12.92 -10.80 17.76
CA VAL A 363 14.34 -10.58 17.46
C VAL A 363 15.19 -10.57 18.74
N ARG A 364 14.73 -9.88 19.79
CA ARG A 364 15.47 -9.74 21.06
C ARG A 364 15.80 -11.07 21.75
N ARG A 365 15.10 -12.16 21.41
CA ARG A 365 15.33 -13.52 21.94
C ARG A 365 16.44 -14.28 21.22
N ARG A 366 16.90 -13.77 20.08
CA ARG A 366 17.88 -14.42 19.18
C ARG A 366 19.09 -13.54 18.91
N LEU A 367 19.32 -12.55 19.78
CA LEU A 367 20.45 -11.65 19.65
C LEU A 367 21.75 -12.41 19.98
N PRO A 368 22.84 -12.16 19.21
CA PRO A 368 24.16 -12.58 19.65
C PRO A 368 24.54 -11.81 20.92
N SER A 369 25.32 -12.43 21.81
CA SER A 369 25.82 -11.74 23.01
C SER A 369 26.89 -10.70 22.71
N ARG A 370 27.64 -10.87 21.61
CA ARG A 370 28.77 -10.02 21.21
C ARG A 370 28.98 -10.06 19.69
N LEU A 371 29.48 -8.97 19.11
CA LEU A 371 29.97 -8.91 17.73
C LEU A 371 31.47 -9.26 17.65
N THR A 372 31.94 -9.75 16.50
CA THR A 372 33.37 -10.11 16.30
C THR A 372 34.32 -8.93 16.39
N ARG A 373 33.83 -7.71 16.13
CA ARG A 373 34.54 -6.45 16.31
C ARG A 373 33.56 -5.37 16.73
N ARG A 374 34.08 -4.23 17.19
CA ARG A 374 33.25 -3.04 17.39
C ARG A 374 32.69 -2.55 16.06
N VAL A 375 31.39 -2.30 16.03
CA VAL A 375 30.65 -1.76 14.88
C VAL A 375 29.77 -0.61 15.35
N ARG A 376 29.93 0.56 14.71
CA ARG A 376 29.01 1.69 14.91
C ARG A 376 28.02 1.73 13.76
N VAL A 377 26.72 1.85 14.07
CA VAL A 377 25.66 2.05 13.07
C VAL A 377 24.77 3.21 13.45
N THR A 378 24.06 3.76 12.47
CA THR A 378 23.14 4.87 12.68
C THR A 378 21.75 4.51 12.21
N LEU A 379 20.74 4.73 13.07
CA LEU A 379 19.32 4.51 12.79
C LEU A 379 18.62 5.85 12.61
N VAL A 380 17.93 6.03 11.49
CA VAL A 380 17.13 7.23 11.21
C VAL A 380 15.64 6.95 11.34
N SER A 381 14.91 7.90 11.90
CA SER A 381 13.45 7.90 11.90
C SER A 381 12.90 9.32 11.82
N GLY A 382 11.58 9.48 11.64
CA GLY A 382 10.90 10.73 11.94
C GLY A 382 10.85 11.00 13.44
N THR A 383 10.59 12.25 13.82
CA THR A 383 10.59 12.69 15.22
C THR A 383 9.51 12.03 16.07
N LEU A 384 8.32 11.75 15.50
CA LEU A 384 7.18 11.22 16.24
C LEU A 384 7.46 9.86 16.90
N ILE A 385 8.08 8.95 16.15
CA ILE A 385 8.43 7.60 16.64
C ILE A 385 9.79 7.59 17.35
N GLY A 386 10.57 8.68 17.27
CA GLY A 386 11.93 8.77 17.79
C GLY A 386 12.11 8.25 19.22
N PRO A 387 11.27 8.65 20.21
CA PRO A 387 11.39 8.13 21.57
C PRO A 387 11.25 6.60 21.67
N LEU A 388 10.44 5.97 20.81
CA LEU A 388 10.30 4.52 20.76
C LEU A 388 11.55 3.86 20.16
N ILE A 389 12.03 4.38 19.03
CA ILE A 389 13.22 3.86 18.34
C ILE A 389 14.43 3.98 19.25
N GLN A 390 14.62 5.12 19.93
CA GLN A 390 15.69 5.32 20.91
C GLN A 390 15.67 4.24 22.00
N ARG A 391 14.51 3.96 22.59
CA ARG A 391 14.40 2.94 23.65
C ARG A 391 14.81 1.55 23.16
N VAL A 392 14.36 1.17 21.96
CA VAL A 392 14.70 -0.15 21.38
C VAL A 392 16.17 -0.20 20.96
N ALA A 393 16.72 0.89 20.42
CA ALA A 393 18.13 1.01 20.07
C ALA A 393 19.04 0.85 21.29
N VAL A 394 18.71 1.50 22.41
CA VAL A 394 19.45 1.34 23.67
C VAL A 394 19.36 -0.10 24.18
N GLU A 395 18.16 -0.71 24.20
CA GLU A 395 18.00 -2.12 24.61
C GLU A 395 18.82 -3.06 23.71
N LEU A 396 18.88 -2.81 22.41
CA LEU A 396 19.67 -3.60 21.47
C LEU A 396 21.18 -3.44 21.73
N GLN A 397 21.65 -2.22 21.93
CA GLN A 397 23.04 -1.91 22.24
C GLN A 397 23.49 -2.58 23.54
N ASP A 398 22.69 -2.48 24.60
CA ASP A 398 23.02 -3.05 25.92
C ASP A 398 23.08 -4.59 25.91
N ARG A 399 22.34 -5.23 25.00
CA ARG A 399 22.30 -6.69 24.86
C ARG A 399 23.41 -7.27 23.98
N VAL A 400 24.07 -6.45 23.18
CA VAL A 400 25.01 -6.90 22.13
C VAL A 400 26.33 -6.18 22.30
N GLU A 401 27.29 -6.83 22.95
CA GLU A 401 28.60 -6.22 23.18
C GLU A 401 29.34 -5.96 21.86
N GLY A 402 29.93 -4.77 21.75
CA GLY A 402 30.63 -4.32 20.53
C GLY A 402 29.72 -3.64 19.51
N LEU A 403 28.41 -3.55 19.73
CA LEU A 403 27.51 -2.74 18.93
C LEU A 403 27.41 -1.33 19.52
N ASP A 404 27.55 -0.30 18.69
CA ASP A 404 27.31 1.11 19.04
C ASP A 404 26.24 1.65 18.09
N ILE A 405 25.12 2.11 18.64
CA ILE A 405 23.96 2.57 17.88
C ILE A 405 23.71 4.04 18.17
N GLN A 406 23.90 4.85 17.15
CA GLN A 406 23.46 6.24 17.14
C GLN A 406 22.06 6.31 16.53
N HIS A 407 21.05 6.69 17.30
CA HIS A 407 19.74 6.97 16.74
C HIS A 407 19.59 8.48 16.48
N LEU A 408 19.18 8.83 15.25
CA LEU A 408 19.01 10.19 14.77
C LEU A 408 17.57 10.41 14.29
N PRO A 409 16.68 10.95 15.14
CA PRO A 409 15.37 11.39 14.69
C PRO A 409 15.52 12.67 13.86
N LEU A 410 14.99 12.68 12.63
CA LEU A 410 15.07 13.81 11.72
C LEU A 410 13.77 14.60 11.69
N GLU A 411 13.89 15.93 11.76
CA GLU A 411 12.81 16.85 11.45
C GLU A 411 12.63 16.95 9.93
N ASN A 412 11.37 16.98 9.49
CA ASN A 412 11.06 17.08 8.07
C ASN A 412 11.27 18.51 7.58
N ARG A 413 12.41 18.77 6.94
CA ARG A 413 12.76 20.11 6.45
C ARG A 413 11.97 20.47 5.19
N THR A 414 11.62 19.48 4.38
CA THR A 414 10.90 19.69 3.13
C THR A 414 9.44 20.06 3.36
N PHE A 415 8.69 19.28 4.13
CA PHE A 415 7.28 19.56 4.45
C PHE A 415 7.08 20.43 5.69
N GLY A 416 8.13 20.68 6.47
CA GLY A 416 8.06 21.42 7.72
C GLY A 416 7.92 20.53 8.97
N PRO A 417 8.23 21.07 10.16
CA PRO A 417 8.41 20.30 11.39
C PRO A 417 7.11 19.67 11.92
N THR A 418 5.96 20.08 11.40
CA THR A 418 4.65 19.49 11.69
C THR A 418 4.45 18.11 11.07
N VAL A 419 5.18 17.79 10.01
CA VAL A 419 5.17 16.45 9.39
C VAL A 419 6.23 15.59 10.04
N THR A 420 5.81 14.74 10.98
CA THR A 420 6.73 14.09 11.94
C THR A 420 6.92 12.58 11.71
N VAL A 421 6.20 12.01 10.75
CA VAL A 421 6.25 10.57 10.42
C VAL A 421 7.45 10.21 9.56
N SER A 422 8.03 9.03 9.79
CA SER A 422 9.19 8.55 9.03
C SER A 422 8.92 8.37 7.54
N GLY A 423 7.68 8.04 7.16
CA GLY A 423 7.31 7.75 5.76
C GLY A 423 7.24 8.98 4.85
N LEU A 424 7.30 10.19 5.42
CA LEU A 424 7.28 11.44 4.66
C LEU A 424 8.63 12.16 4.67
N LEU A 425 9.68 11.52 5.22
CA LEU A 425 11.05 12.03 5.08
C LEU A 425 11.48 11.96 3.62
N THR A 426 12.15 13.01 3.17
CA THR A 426 12.60 13.19 1.78
C THR A 426 14.10 12.97 1.66
N GLY A 427 14.57 12.79 0.42
CA GLY A 427 15.99 12.73 0.10
C GLY A 427 16.74 13.99 0.48
N GLU A 428 16.15 15.15 0.21
CA GLU A 428 16.63 16.46 0.69
C GLU A 428 16.79 16.47 2.21
N THR A 429 15.79 16.01 2.96
CA THR A 429 15.87 15.92 4.43
C THR A 429 17.03 15.02 4.87
N PHE A 430 17.24 13.87 4.22
CA PHE A 430 18.36 12.99 4.52
C PHE A 430 19.71 13.65 4.21
N LEU A 431 19.88 14.24 3.02
CA LEU A 431 21.14 14.82 2.56
C LEU A 431 21.55 16.07 3.34
N GLU A 432 20.60 16.89 3.79
CA GLU A 432 20.89 18.08 4.60
C GLU A 432 21.17 17.73 6.05
N SER A 433 20.45 16.77 6.62
CA SER A 433 20.55 16.43 8.05
C SER A 433 21.69 15.47 8.36
N LEU A 434 22.24 14.83 7.33
CA LEU A 434 23.33 13.87 7.42
C LEU A 434 24.51 14.40 6.59
N PRO A 435 25.46 15.18 7.17
CA PRO A 435 26.77 15.51 6.57
C PRO A 435 27.86 14.42 6.74
N GLY A 436 28.52 14.02 5.64
CA GLY A 436 29.24 12.74 5.37
C GLY A 436 30.12 12.04 6.42
N SER A 437 30.43 12.66 7.55
CA SER A 437 31.30 12.12 8.60
C SER A 437 30.61 11.91 9.96
N ALA A 438 29.32 12.23 10.10
CA ALA A 438 28.64 12.30 11.41
C ALA A 438 28.00 10.98 11.89
N TRP A 439 28.04 9.90 11.10
CA TRP A 439 27.39 8.62 11.42
C TRP A 439 28.32 7.40 11.32
N GLY A 440 27.78 6.25 11.75
CA GLY A 440 28.46 4.96 11.76
C GLY A 440 28.78 4.37 10.39
N GLU A 441 29.25 3.13 10.41
CA GLU A 441 29.65 2.34 9.23
C GLU A 441 28.47 1.99 8.33
N ILE A 442 27.26 1.90 8.88
CA ILE A 442 26.01 1.63 8.16
C ILE A 442 24.96 2.65 8.59
N LEU A 443 24.28 3.23 7.61
CA LEU A 443 23.11 4.10 7.81
C LEU A 443 21.83 3.34 7.49
N PHE A 444 20.99 3.17 8.49
CA PHE A 444 19.67 2.56 8.35
C PHE A 444 18.61 3.65 8.16
N LEU A 445 17.97 3.66 6.99
CA LEU A 445 16.89 4.58 6.68
C LEU A 445 15.53 3.88 6.75
N PRO A 446 14.45 4.59 7.12
CA PRO A 446 13.12 4.01 7.15
C PRO A 446 12.66 3.69 5.73
N ARG A 447 12.43 2.39 5.45
CA ARG A 447 11.95 1.92 4.15
C ARG A 447 10.68 2.64 3.69
N ALA A 448 9.81 3.02 4.63
CA ALA A 448 8.57 3.73 4.35
C ALA A 448 8.75 5.13 3.72
N ALA A 449 9.96 5.73 3.77
CA ALA A 449 10.25 7.01 3.13
C ALA A 449 10.49 6.90 1.61
N PHE A 450 10.57 5.67 1.11
CA PHE A 450 10.85 5.35 -0.28
C PHE A 450 9.61 4.82 -0.95
N ASP A 451 9.59 4.97 -2.27
CA ASP A 451 8.64 4.36 -3.15
C ASP A 451 8.56 2.83 -2.95
N PRO A 452 7.59 2.15 -3.53
CA PRO A 452 7.31 0.74 -3.24
C PRO A 452 8.35 -0.22 -3.76
N GLU A 453 9.15 0.22 -4.73
CA GLU A 453 10.27 -0.53 -5.28
C GLU A 453 11.57 -0.29 -4.50
N ALA A 454 11.54 0.58 -3.48
CA ALA A 454 12.68 0.91 -2.62
C ALA A 454 13.79 1.65 -3.38
N LYS A 455 13.42 2.40 -4.41
CA LYS A 455 14.31 3.05 -5.36
C LYS A 455 14.52 4.52 -5.05
N GLU A 456 13.44 5.27 -4.82
CA GLU A 456 13.52 6.73 -4.68
C GLU A 456 12.57 7.29 -3.61
N THR A 457 12.92 8.44 -3.07
CA THR A 457 12.08 9.21 -2.14
C THR A 457 10.99 10.00 -2.88
N LEU A 458 10.10 10.68 -2.15
CA LEU A 458 9.03 11.51 -2.73
C LEU A 458 9.57 12.64 -3.62
N ASP A 459 10.71 13.23 -3.26
CA ASP A 459 11.40 14.27 -4.03
C ASP A 459 12.31 13.71 -5.15
N GLY A 460 12.28 12.41 -5.41
CA GLY A 460 12.97 11.77 -6.54
C GLY A 460 14.46 11.48 -6.32
N VAL A 461 14.94 11.54 -5.08
CA VAL A 461 16.32 11.16 -4.76
C VAL A 461 16.40 9.64 -4.67
N THR A 462 17.27 9.02 -5.48
CA THR A 462 17.42 7.56 -5.48
C THR A 462 18.32 7.08 -4.34
N VAL A 463 18.20 5.80 -3.97
CA VAL A 463 19.08 5.17 -2.98
C VAL A 463 20.54 5.23 -3.44
N GLU A 464 20.81 5.02 -4.73
CA GLU A 464 22.17 5.11 -5.29
C GLU A 464 22.75 6.51 -5.13
N GLU A 465 21.93 7.55 -5.33
CA GLU A 465 22.34 8.93 -5.11
C GLU A 465 22.62 9.21 -3.63
N LEU A 466 21.80 8.69 -2.71
CA LEU A 466 22.05 8.79 -1.27
C LEU A 466 23.37 8.12 -0.90
N VAL A 467 23.62 6.90 -1.36
CA VAL A 467 24.89 6.18 -1.09
C VAL A 467 26.08 6.98 -1.62
N ARG A 468 25.99 7.50 -2.84
CA ARG A 468 27.05 8.29 -3.48
C ARG A 468 27.35 9.57 -2.71
N ARG A 469 26.32 10.34 -2.34
CA ARG A 469 26.50 11.65 -1.70
C ARG A 469 26.81 11.58 -0.21
N LEU A 470 26.29 10.57 0.48
CA LEU A 470 26.56 10.33 1.90
C LEU A 470 27.90 9.59 2.11
N GLY A 471 28.46 8.97 1.06
CA GLY A 471 29.77 8.32 1.09
C GLY A 471 29.83 7.08 2.01
N ARG A 472 28.67 6.53 2.37
CA ARG A 472 28.53 5.39 3.29
C ARG A 472 27.42 4.44 2.82
N PRO A 473 27.48 3.16 3.22
CA PRO A 473 26.41 2.22 2.98
C PRO A 473 25.07 2.67 3.58
N VAL A 474 24.04 2.67 2.75
CA VAL A 474 22.65 2.95 3.12
C VAL A 474 21.84 1.66 3.00
N VAL A 475 21.09 1.33 4.06
CA VAL A 475 20.23 0.14 4.08
C VAL A 475 18.82 0.54 4.48
N LEU A 476 17.84 0.21 3.65
CA LEU A 476 16.44 0.50 3.93
C LEU A 476 15.85 -0.58 4.83
N VAL A 477 15.23 -0.17 5.93
CA VAL A 477 14.64 -1.10 6.91
C VAL A 477 13.22 -0.73 7.28
N GLU A 478 12.37 -1.75 7.40
CA GLU A 478 11.00 -1.68 7.92
C GLU A 478 10.93 -2.27 9.34
N ARG A 479 11.85 -3.19 9.67
CA ARG A 479 11.78 -4.04 10.87
C ARG A 479 13.15 -4.26 11.53
N TRP A 480 13.13 -4.51 12.84
CA TRP A 480 14.35 -4.82 13.62
C TRP A 480 15.06 -6.10 13.17
N SER A 481 14.31 -7.07 12.65
CA SER A 481 14.88 -8.30 12.06
C SER A 481 15.76 -8.02 10.85
N GLN A 482 15.44 -7.01 10.04
CA GLN A 482 16.28 -6.60 8.91
C GLN A 482 17.56 -5.92 9.40
N VAL A 483 17.47 -5.07 10.43
CA VAL A 483 18.66 -4.46 11.07
C VAL A 483 19.61 -5.55 11.56
N LEU A 484 19.11 -6.55 12.30
CA LEU A 484 19.94 -7.64 12.80
C LEU A 484 20.56 -8.48 11.67
N ARG A 485 19.78 -8.86 10.64
CA ARG A 485 20.32 -9.62 9.50
C ARG A 485 21.43 -8.85 8.79
N THR A 486 21.22 -7.56 8.58
CA THR A 486 22.22 -6.68 7.95
C THR A 486 23.51 -6.65 8.76
N LEU A 487 23.41 -6.51 10.09
CA LEU A 487 24.58 -6.55 10.99
C LEU A 487 25.33 -7.89 10.90
N GLN A 488 24.60 -9.02 10.88
CA GLN A 488 25.19 -10.35 10.77
C GLN A 488 25.91 -10.57 9.43
N GLN A 489 25.31 -10.12 8.34
CA GLN A 489 25.88 -10.22 7.00
C GLN A 489 27.11 -9.33 6.84
N PHE A 490 27.04 -8.10 7.36
CA PHE A 490 28.18 -7.18 7.39
C PHE A 490 29.36 -7.74 8.18
N MET A 491 29.11 -8.40 9.32
CA MET A 491 30.14 -9.09 10.08
C MET A 491 30.75 -10.29 9.35
N ALA A 492 29.99 -10.95 8.48
CA ALA A 492 30.48 -12.05 7.64
C ALA A 492 31.25 -11.55 6.40
N GLY A 493 31.52 -10.24 6.28
CA GLY A 493 32.25 -9.65 5.16
C GLY A 493 31.43 -9.47 3.89
N GLN A 494 30.10 -9.58 3.96
CA GLN A 494 29.22 -9.33 2.81
C GLN A 494 28.98 -7.83 2.63
N ALA A 495 28.97 -7.37 1.38
CA ALA A 495 28.74 -5.96 1.05
C ALA A 495 27.30 -5.53 1.42
N PRO A 496 27.09 -4.35 2.03
CA PRO A 496 25.76 -3.91 2.45
C PRO A 496 24.73 -3.71 1.32
N GLY A 497 25.19 -3.49 0.09
CA GLY A 497 24.33 -3.23 -1.07
C GLY A 497 23.53 -4.44 -1.56
N ASP A 498 24.01 -5.66 -1.30
CA ASP A 498 23.28 -6.91 -1.62
C ASP A 498 22.17 -7.24 -0.59
N LEU A 499 22.01 -6.40 0.45
CA LEU A 499 21.27 -6.75 1.67
C LEU A 499 19.83 -6.22 1.73
N GLY A 500 19.32 -5.58 0.66
CA GLY A 500 18.17 -4.65 0.77
C GLY A 500 16.96 -4.81 -0.17
N THR A 501 16.91 -5.77 -1.10
CA THR A 501 15.77 -5.86 -2.06
C THR A 501 15.16 -7.26 -2.22
N GLY A 502 15.58 -8.25 -1.43
CA GLY A 502 14.97 -9.58 -1.46
C GLY A 502 13.51 -9.59 -0.96
N PRO A 503 12.61 -10.38 -1.58
CA PRO A 503 11.20 -10.41 -1.21
C PRO A 503 11.02 -10.78 0.27
N SER A 504 10.00 -10.18 0.87
CA SER A 504 9.60 -10.40 2.25
C SER A 504 9.50 -11.89 2.58
N ASP A 505 10.34 -12.34 3.52
CA ASP A 505 10.30 -13.70 4.05
C ASP A 505 8.96 -13.93 4.78
N GLY A 506 8.03 -14.56 4.07
CA GLY A 506 6.65 -14.74 4.48
C GLY A 506 5.91 -15.88 3.77
N ALA A 507 6.60 -16.92 3.31
CA ALA A 507 5.96 -18.17 2.89
C ALA A 507 6.94 -19.35 3.03
N LYS A 508 7.16 -19.81 4.27
CA LYS A 508 7.69 -21.16 4.46
C LYS A 508 6.61 -22.14 3.98
N ARG A 509 6.81 -22.68 2.78
CA ARG A 509 6.14 -23.90 2.32
C ARG A 509 6.38 -24.98 3.37
N GLY A 510 5.29 -25.45 4.00
CA GLY A 510 5.32 -26.70 4.74
C GLY A 510 5.65 -27.81 3.76
N GLY A 511 6.88 -28.32 3.83
CA GLY A 511 7.23 -29.58 3.19
C GLY A 511 6.48 -30.69 3.93
N LEU A 512 5.47 -31.28 3.28
CA LEU A 512 5.02 -32.61 3.64
C LEU A 512 6.17 -33.58 3.31
N ALA A 513 6.81 -34.09 4.36
CA ALA A 513 7.62 -35.29 4.24
C ALA A 513 6.69 -36.45 3.91
N CYS A 514 6.81 -37.00 2.69
CA CYS A 514 6.29 -38.31 2.38
C CYS A 514 7.22 -39.34 3.05
N SER A 515 6.79 -39.90 4.17
CA SER A 515 7.38 -41.13 4.71
C SER A 515 6.89 -42.30 3.86
N GLY A 516 7.81 -42.89 3.08
CA GLY A 516 7.64 -44.24 2.56
C GLY A 516 7.65 -45.25 3.71
N GLY A 517 6.66 -46.12 3.73
CA GLY A 517 6.61 -47.32 4.55
C GLY A 517 5.92 -48.39 3.71
N GLY A 518 6.71 -49.37 3.26
CA GLY A 518 6.21 -50.59 2.66
C GLY A 518 5.51 -51.49 3.68
N GLY A 519 4.63 -52.34 3.17
CA GLY A 519 3.81 -53.29 3.91
C GLY A 519 2.47 -53.46 3.22
#